data_AF-A0A3M1PRX1-F1
#
_entry.id   AF-A0A3M1PRX1-F1
#
_cell.length_a   1.000
_cell.length_b   1.000
_cell.length_c   1.000
_cell.angle_alpha   90.00
_cell.angle_beta   90.00
_cell.angle_gamma   90.00
#
_symmetry.space_group_name_H-M   'P 1'
#
loop_
_entity.id
_entity.type
_entity.pdbx_description
1 polymer ?
#
loop_
_entity_poly.entity_id
_entity_poly.type
_entity_poly.pdbx_seq_one_letter_code
_entity_poly.pdbx_strand_id
1 'polypeptide(L)'
;MSNLSSSAFLSRLAILKRFRVSYWLWTLIFSGVAIAAVAWHWSLGTPYANGIPVRQSLPILLIASFLVNGISFYFQNRYVRHLLKQPNLAQTFQVGRFALRFYLINLAVAIALSVLGFYPLLLLLFFYWIYPAILWLIPYHLIMGAILGREIRQALKEQG
;
A
#
# COMPACT_ATOMS: atom_id res chain seq x y z
N MET A 1 -32.93 -15.42 -18.29
CA MET A 1 -31.47 -15.59 -18.01
C MET A 1 -30.72 -14.28 -17.71
N SER A 2 -31.35 -13.10 -17.66
CA SER A 2 -30.68 -11.81 -17.44
C SER A 2 -30.39 -11.45 -15.95
N ASN A 3 -31.16 -11.99 -14.99
CA ASN A 3 -31.07 -11.59 -13.58
C ASN A 3 -29.80 -12.07 -12.84
N LEU A 4 -29.24 -13.23 -13.21
CA LEU A 4 -28.05 -13.79 -12.56
C LEU A 4 -26.75 -13.02 -12.90
N SER A 5 -26.68 -12.38 -14.07
CA SER A 5 -25.50 -11.58 -14.44
C SER A 5 -25.48 -10.22 -13.72
N SER A 6 -26.67 -9.67 -13.44
CA SER A 6 -26.83 -8.39 -12.75
C SER A 6 -26.45 -8.48 -11.27
N SER A 7 -26.88 -9.53 -10.58
CA SER A 7 -26.53 -9.75 -9.16
C SER A 7 -25.02 -9.94 -8.96
N ALA A 8 -24.38 -10.79 -9.78
CA ALA A 8 -22.93 -11.01 -9.74
C ALA A 8 -22.13 -9.75 -10.10
N PHE A 9 -22.66 -8.91 -10.99
CA PHE A 9 -22.04 -7.63 -11.34
C PHE A 9 -22.08 -6.63 -10.17
N LEU A 10 -23.26 -6.47 -9.55
CA LEU A 10 -23.44 -5.59 -8.38
C LEU A 10 -22.59 -6.05 -7.20
N SER A 11 -22.49 -7.37 -6.99
CA SER A 11 -21.69 -7.95 -5.90
C SER A 11 -20.19 -7.67 -6.07
N ARG A 12 -19.67 -7.77 -7.31
CA ARG A 12 -18.28 -7.43 -7.64
C ARG A 12 -18.00 -5.94 -7.46
N LEU A 13 -18.95 -5.07 -7.84
CA LEU A 13 -18.83 -3.62 -7.64
C LEU A 13 -18.77 -3.27 -6.15
N ALA A 14 -19.58 -3.92 -5.32
CA ALA A 14 -19.57 -3.73 -3.88
C ALA A 14 -18.23 -4.12 -3.25
N ILE A 15 -17.68 -5.29 -3.59
CA ILE A 15 -16.34 -5.73 -3.13
C ILE A 15 -15.27 -4.72 -3.54
N LEU A 16 -15.30 -4.28 -4.80
CA LEU A 16 -14.32 -3.34 -5.32
C LEU A 16 -14.42 -1.97 -4.64
N LYS A 17 -15.63 -1.47 -4.37
CA LYS A 17 -15.85 -0.23 -3.62
C LYS A 17 -15.29 -0.34 -2.21
N ARG A 18 -15.59 -1.43 -1.51
CA ARG A 18 -15.06 -1.71 -0.16
C ARG A 18 -13.53 -1.73 -0.16
N PHE A 19 -12.93 -2.49 -1.08
CA PHE A 19 -11.47 -2.52 -1.26
C PHE A 19 -10.86 -1.13 -1.43
N ARG A 20 -11.44 -0.27 -2.27
CA ARG A 20 -10.91 1.08 -2.51
C ARG A 20 -10.99 1.96 -1.27
N VAL A 21 -12.12 1.94 -0.56
CA VAL A 21 -12.31 2.72 0.67
C VAL A 21 -11.30 2.27 1.72
N SER A 22 -11.21 0.97 1.96
CA SER A 22 -10.28 0.41 2.93
C SER A 22 -8.83 0.68 2.55
N TYR A 23 -8.47 0.58 1.27
CA TYR A 23 -7.12 0.91 0.81
C TYR A 23 -6.75 2.34 1.21
N TRP A 24 -7.61 3.32 0.91
CA TRP A 24 -7.35 4.71 1.25
C TRP A 24 -7.30 4.94 2.76
N LEU A 25 -8.24 4.38 3.51
CA LEU A 25 -8.28 4.49 4.97
C LEU A 25 -7.00 3.97 5.61
N TRP A 26 -6.62 2.73 5.31
CA TRP A 26 -5.42 2.12 5.89
C TRP A 26 -4.15 2.80 5.41
N THR A 27 -4.08 3.19 4.14
CA THR A 27 -2.95 3.97 3.60
C THR A 27 -2.79 5.28 4.36
N LEU A 28 -3.86 6.04 4.58
CA LEU A 28 -3.81 7.32 5.30
C LEU A 28 -3.32 7.13 6.74
N ILE A 29 -3.86 6.14 7.46
CA ILE A 29 -3.46 5.85 8.84
C ILE A 29 -1.98 5.49 8.91
N PHE A 30 -1.56 4.46 8.17
CA PHE A 30 -0.20 3.95 8.28
C PHE A 30 0.85 4.90 7.68
N SER A 31 0.54 5.54 6.55
CA SER A 31 1.45 6.55 5.98
C SER A 31 1.55 7.78 6.88
N GLY A 32 0.46 8.22 7.52
CA GLY A 32 0.49 9.30 8.50
C GLY A 32 1.42 9.00 9.66
N VAL A 33 1.31 7.80 10.26
CA VAL A 33 2.20 7.35 11.33
C VAL A 33 3.66 7.27 10.86
N ALA A 34 3.91 6.71 9.68
CA ALA A 34 5.27 6.59 9.13
C ALA A 34 5.89 7.97 8.84
N ILE A 35 5.14 8.89 8.23
CA ILE A 35 5.59 10.26 7.95
C ILE A 35 5.91 10.98 9.25
N ALA A 36 5.05 10.89 10.27
CA ALA A 36 5.29 11.51 11.57
C ALA A 36 6.54 10.95 12.24
N ALA A 37 6.71 9.63 12.24
CA ALA A 37 7.88 8.97 12.83
C ALA A 37 9.19 9.36 12.12
N VAL A 38 9.19 9.38 10.78
CA VAL A 38 10.37 9.79 9.99
C VAL A 38 10.67 11.27 10.17
N ALA A 39 9.65 12.13 10.10
CA ALA A 39 9.82 13.57 10.30
C ALA A 39 10.36 13.90 11.69
N TRP A 40 9.85 13.21 12.73
CA TRP A 40 10.38 13.30 14.09
C TRP A 40 11.83 12.85 14.16
N HIS A 41 12.12 11.65 13.66
CA HIS A 41 13.48 11.10 13.70
C HIS A 41 14.49 12.00 12.98
N TRP A 42 14.13 12.53 11.81
CA TRP A 42 14.97 13.44 11.04
C TRP A 42 15.17 14.80 11.68
N SER A 43 14.27 15.21 12.58
CA SER A 43 14.43 16.44 13.34
C SER A 43 15.47 16.31 14.45
N LEU A 44 15.79 15.08 14.86
CA LEU A 44 16.88 14.80 15.80
C LEU A 44 18.21 14.97 15.07
N GLY A 45 18.98 16.00 15.47
CA GLY A 45 20.35 16.15 15.00
C GLY A 45 21.22 14.94 15.38
N THR A 46 22.30 14.75 14.64
CA THR A 46 23.35 13.77 14.95
C THR A 46 24.63 14.52 15.32
N PRO A 47 25.64 13.85 15.89
CA PRO A 47 26.95 14.48 16.15
C PRO A 47 27.62 15.06 14.89
N TYR A 48 27.19 14.66 13.69
CA TYR A 48 27.82 15.01 12.42
C TYR A 48 26.92 15.85 11.50
N ALA A 49 25.66 16.09 11.87
CA ALA A 49 24.72 16.85 11.05
C ALA A 49 23.57 17.44 11.90
N ASN A 50 23.18 18.67 11.57
CA ASN A 50 21.97 19.27 12.14
C ASN A 50 20.72 18.52 11.65
N GLY A 51 19.72 18.39 12.53
CA GLY A 51 18.43 17.81 12.17
C GLY A 51 17.69 18.65 11.13
N ILE A 52 16.85 18.01 10.32
CA ILE A 52 16.00 18.68 9.34
C ILE A 52 14.75 19.20 10.06
N PRO A 53 14.41 20.50 9.97
CA PRO A 53 13.18 21.01 10.54
C PRO A 53 11.94 20.26 10.04
N VAL A 54 11.04 19.86 10.95
CA VAL A 54 9.81 19.10 10.63
C VAL A 54 9.00 19.76 9.51
N ARG A 55 8.92 21.10 9.52
CA ARG A 55 8.22 21.89 8.48
C ARG A 55 8.77 21.71 7.06
N GLN A 56 10.05 21.33 6.92
CA GLN A 56 10.71 21.10 5.62
C GLN A 56 10.62 19.64 5.19
N SER A 57 10.72 18.70 6.13
CA SER A 57 10.63 17.26 5.83
C SER A 57 9.20 16.82 5.50
N LEU A 58 8.19 17.38 6.17
CA LEU A 58 6.78 17.00 5.98
C LEU A 58 6.30 17.10 4.52
N PRO A 59 6.47 18.24 3.80
CA PRO A 59 6.02 18.34 2.40
C PRO A 59 6.67 17.29 1.49
N ILE A 60 7.96 17.02 1.67
CA ILE A 60 8.71 16.03 0.88
C ILE A 60 8.14 14.63 1.13
N LEU A 61 7.94 14.27 2.40
CA LEU A 61 7.40 12.97 2.80
C LEU A 61 5.96 12.77 2.35
N LEU A 62 5.14 13.83 2.36
CA LEU A 62 3.77 13.80 1.86
C LEU A 62 3.72 13.57 0.34
N ILE A 63 4.53 14.30 -0.44
CA ILE A 63 4.63 14.13 -1.89
C ILE A 63 5.10 12.71 -2.23
N ALA A 64 6.15 12.24 -1.55
CA ALA A 64 6.68 10.90 -1.70
C ALA A 64 5.61 9.83 -1.43
N SER A 65 4.90 9.95 -0.31
CA SER A 65 3.82 9.06 0.08
C SER A 65 2.70 9.06 -0.96
N PHE A 66 2.27 10.24 -1.42
CA PHE A 66 1.22 10.35 -2.42
C PHE A 66 1.59 9.65 -3.74
N LEU A 67 2.81 9.87 -4.24
CA LEU A 67 3.29 9.25 -5.47
C LEU A 67 3.35 7.72 -5.35
N VAL A 68 4.00 7.21 -4.31
CA VAL A 68 4.13 5.76 -4.09
C VAL A 68 2.76 5.11 -3.95
N ASN A 69 1.91 5.64 -3.05
CA ASN A 69 0.62 5.04 -2.77
C ASN A 69 -0.38 5.18 -3.93
N GLY A 70 -0.31 6.27 -4.70
CA GLY A 70 -1.15 6.48 -5.87
C GLY A 70 -0.84 5.52 -7.00
N ILE A 71 0.46 5.32 -7.31
CA ILE A 71 0.89 4.35 -8.32
C ILE A 71 0.59 2.92 -7.86
N SER A 72 0.90 2.59 -6.60
CA SER A 72 0.53 1.30 -6.03
C SER A 72 -0.97 1.04 -6.11
N PHE A 73 -1.80 2.03 -5.76
CA PHE A 73 -3.25 1.89 -5.83
C PHE A 73 -3.73 1.52 -7.24
N TYR A 74 -3.18 2.17 -8.28
CA TYR A 74 -3.52 1.86 -9.66
C TYR A 74 -3.28 0.37 -9.98
N PHE A 75 -2.11 -0.17 -9.64
CA PHE A 75 -1.78 -1.58 -9.88
C PHE A 75 -2.63 -2.53 -9.03
N GLN A 76 -2.83 -2.24 -7.75
CA GLN A 76 -3.63 -3.09 -6.85
C GLN A 76 -5.10 -3.12 -7.27
N ASN A 77 -5.70 -1.97 -7.58
CA ASN A 77 -7.08 -1.87 -8.03
C ASN A 77 -7.27 -2.59 -9.38
N ARG A 78 -6.32 -2.47 -10.31
CA ARG A 78 -6.36 -3.25 -11.56
C ARG A 78 -6.29 -4.76 -11.29
N TYR A 79 -5.42 -5.18 -10.38
CA TYR A 79 -5.30 -6.58 -10.01
C TYR A 79 -6.59 -7.13 -9.38
N VAL A 80 -7.15 -6.46 -8.36
CA VAL A 80 -8.40 -6.89 -7.71
C VAL A 80 -9.55 -6.95 -8.72
N ARG A 81 -9.66 -5.96 -9.61
CA ARG A 81 -10.66 -5.98 -10.71
C ARG A 81 -10.55 -7.21 -11.60
N HIS A 82 -9.33 -7.64 -11.90
CA HIS A 82 -9.10 -8.83 -12.72
C HIS A 82 -9.38 -10.11 -11.92
N LEU A 83 -8.94 -10.15 -10.67
CA LEU A 83 -9.14 -11.27 -9.77
C LEU A 83 -10.63 -11.59 -9.59
N LEU A 84 -11.47 -10.57 -9.34
CA LEU A 84 -12.92 -10.73 -9.15
C LEU A 84 -13.68 -11.22 -10.40
N LYS A 85 -13.04 -11.29 -11.57
CA LYS A 85 -13.63 -11.89 -12.78
C LYS A 85 -13.44 -13.41 -12.85
N GLN A 86 -12.54 -13.98 -12.03
CA GLN A 86 -12.20 -15.40 -12.10
C GLN A 86 -13.33 -16.27 -11.54
N PRO A 87 -13.65 -17.40 -12.20
CA PRO A 87 -14.59 -18.38 -11.66
C PRO A 87 -14.01 -19.01 -10.39
N ASN A 88 -14.87 -19.38 -9.44
CA ASN A 88 -14.51 -20.10 -8.21
C ASN A 88 -13.48 -19.39 -7.31
N LEU A 89 -13.33 -18.06 -7.44
CA LEU A 89 -12.38 -17.28 -6.64
C LEU A 89 -12.63 -17.44 -5.13
N ALA A 90 -13.89 -17.49 -4.70
CA ALA A 90 -14.24 -17.61 -3.28
C ALA A 90 -13.62 -18.84 -2.60
N GLN A 91 -13.47 -19.94 -3.34
CA GLN A 91 -12.91 -21.20 -2.82
C GLN A 91 -11.38 -21.21 -2.82
N THR A 92 -10.75 -20.51 -3.76
CA THR A 92 -9.30 -20.57 -4.00
C THR A 92 -8.54 -19.36 -3.47
N PHE A 93 -9.22 -18.30 -3.02
CA PHE A 93 -8.59 -17.08 -2.57
C PHE A 93 -7.73 -17.28 -1.32
N GLN A 94 -6.43 -17.01 -1.43
CA GLN A 94 -5.46 -17.09 -0.34
C GLN A 94 -4.98 -15.71 0.09
N VAL A 95 -5.28 -15.34 1.34
CA VAL A 95 -4.90 -14.05 1.94
C VAL A 95 -3.38 -13.87 1.95
N GLY A 96 -2.61 -14.90 2.32
CA GLY A 96 -1.15 -14.80 2.38
C GLY A 96 -0.51 -14.51 1.03
N ARG A 97 -0.97 -15.18 -0.04
CA ARG A 97 -0.50 -14.91 -1.41
C ARG A 97 -0.88 -13.51 -1.87
N PHE A 98 -2.08 -13.05 -1.52
CA PHE A 98 -2.49 -11.68 -1.79
C PHE A 98 -1.59 -10.67 -1.06
N ALA A 99 -1.32 -10.87 0.23
CA ALA A 99 -0.48 -9.98 1.02
C ALA A 99 0.97 -9.90 0.51
N LEU A 100 1.56 -11.04 0.15
CA LEU A 100 2.90 -11.08 -0.43
C LEU A 100 2.94 -10.32 -1.76
N ARG A 101 1.96 -10.55 -2.64
CA ARG A 101 1.88 -9.82 -3.91
C ARG A 101 1.66 -8.31 -3.68
N PHE A 102 0.86 -7.97 -2.68
CA PHE A 102 0.61 -6.59 -2.29
C PHE A 102 1.94 -5.90 -1.94
N TYR A 103 2.74 -6.55 -1.09
CA TYR A 103 4.09 -6.10 -0.74
C TYR A 103 5.00 -5.96 -1.98
N LEU A 104 5.09 -6.98 -2.83
CA LEU A 104 5.98 -6.96 -4.00
C LEU A 104 5.68 -5.82 -4.97
N ILE A 105 4.40 -5.52 -5.21
CA ILE A 105 4.00 -4.39 -6.06
C ILE A 105 4.44 -3.06 -5.44
N ASN A 106 4.21 -2.86 -4.13
CA ASN A 106 4.60 -1.64 -3.46
C ASN A 106 6.12 -1.46 -3.45
N LEU A 107 6.87 -2.54 -3.21
CA LEU A 107 8.32 -2.54 -3.26
C LEU A 107 8.82 -2.15 -4.66
N ALA A 108 8.25 -2.76 -5.72
CA ALA A 108 8.63 -2.45 -7.10
C ALA A 108 8.35 -0.97 -7.45
N VAL A 109 7.20 -0.43 -7.03
CA VAL A 109 6.85 0.99 -7.23
C VAL A 109 7.83 1.89 -6.48
N ALA A 110 8.14 1.59 -5.23
CA ALA A 110 9.11 2.35 -4.43
C ALA A 110 10.49 2.35 -5.09
N ILE A 111 11.00 1.19 -5.52
CA ILE A 111 12.28 1.06 -6.24
C ILE A 111 12.25 1.88 -7.54
N ALA A 112 11.20 1.72 -8.36
CA ALA A 112 11.09 2.43 -9.63
C ALA A 112 11.10 3.95 -9.46
N LEU A 113 10.33 4.48 -8.49
CA LEU A 113 10.32 5.92 -8.18
C LEU A 113 11.66 6.41 -7.63
N SER A 114 12.33 5.56 -6.85
CA SER A 114 13.66 5.86 -6.32
C SER A 114 14.67 6.00 -7.45
N VAL A 115 14.69 5.06 -8.40
CA VAL A 115 15.59 5.06 -9.56
C VAL A 115 15.30 6.20 -10.55
N LEU A 116 14.02 6.52 -10.82
CA LEU A 116 13.63 7.39 -11.93
C LEU A 116 13.70 8.89 -11.66
N GLY A 117 13.81 9.37 -10.42
CA GLY A 117 13.83 10.82 -10.22
C GLY A 117 13.84 11.37 -8.81
N PHE A 118 13.88 10.53 -7.77
CA PHE A 118 14.00 11.01 -6.40
C PHE A 118 15.25 10.46 -5.72
N TYR A 119 16.42 11.00 -6.10
CA TYR A 119 17.70 10.76 -5.43
C TYR A 119 17.63 10.92 -3.88
N PRO A 120 16.84 11.88 -3.33
CA PRO A 120 16.60 11.96 -1.88
C PRO A 120 15.82 10.77 -1.30
N LEU A 121 14.91 10.14 -2.06
CA LEU A 121 14.21 8.92 -1.66
C LEU A 121 15.10 7.68 -1.70
N LEU A 122 16.04 7.59 -2.65
CA LEU A 122 17.08 6.55 -2.66
C LEU A 122 17.93 6.63 -1.38
N LEU A 123 18.33 7.84 -0.98
CA LEU A 123 19.06 8.09 0.26
C LEU A 123 18.27 7.65 1.51
N LEU A 124 16.97 7.95 1.53
CA LEU A 124 15.98 7.56 2.54
C LEU A 124 15.77 6.05 2.67
N LEU A 125 15.63 5.35 1.54
CA LEU A 125 15.22 3.95 1.48
C LEU A 125 16.39 2.99 1.67
N PHE A 126 17.59 3.38 1.22
CA PHE A 126 18.73 2.47 1.08
C PHE A 126 20.00 2.89 1.81
N PHE A 127 20.18 4.17 2.18
CA PHE A 127 21.51 4.70 2.52
C PHE A 127 21.70 5.15 3.97
N TYR A 128 20.64 5.33 4.78
CA TYR A 128 20.80 5.50 6.23
C TYR A 128 21.09 4.14 6.89
N TRP A 129 22.37 3.79 6.85
CA TRP A 129 23.08 2.55 7.21
C TRP A 129 22.69 1.82 8.52
N ILE A 130 21.88 2.43 9.40
CA ILE A 130 21.57 1.85 10.73
C ILE A 130 20.18 1.21 10.82
N TYR A 131 19.23 1.59 9.95
CA TYR A 131 17.93 0.92 9.82
C TYR A 131 17.39 1.14 8.41
N PRO A 132 17.43 0.15 7.49
CA PRO A 132 16.81 0.33 6.20
C PRO A 132 15.32 0.57 6.43
N ALA A 133 14.79 1.72 6.00
CA ALA A 133 13.35 1.98 5.99
C ALA A 133 12.59 0.86 5.24
N ILE A 134 13.28 0.14 4.35
CA ILE A 134 12.83 -1.12 3.73
C ILE A 134 12.36 -2.17 4.75
N LEU A 135 13.01 -2.30 5.91
CA LEU A 135 12.59 -3.21 6.98
C LEU A 135 11.30 -2.77 7.67
N TRP A 136 10.94 -1.49 7.59
CA TRP A 136 9.67 -0.96 8.07
C TRP A 136 8.57 -1.04 6.99
N LEU A 137 8.95 -0.96 5.71
CA LEU A 137 8.03 -1.15 4.59
C LEU A 137 7.55 -2.60 4.50
N ILE A 138 8.36 -3.59 4.88
CA ILE A 138 7.97 -5.01 4.89
C ILE A 138 6.74 -5.27 5.77
N PRO A 139 6.79 -5.06 7.10
CA PRO A 139 5.65 -5.35 7.98
C PRO A 139 4.44 -4.48 7.63
N TYR A 140 4.64 -3.20 7.32
CA TYR A 140 3.54 -2.30 6.93
C TYR A 140 2.73 -2.83 5.73
N HIS A 141 3.40 -3.13 4.61
CA HIS A 141 2.70 -3.55 3.40
C HIS A 141 2.16 -4.98 3.49
N LEU A 142 2.83 -5.87 4.23
CA LEU A 142 2.31 -7.22 4.49
C LEU A 142 1.06 -7.17 5.36
N ILE A 143 1.04 -6.34 6.41
CA ILE A 143 -0.13 -6.13 7.27
C ILE A 143 -1.28 -5.54 6.46
N MET A 144 -1.04 -4.48 5.68
CA MET A 144 -2.05 -3.90 4.80
C MET A 144 -2.58 -4.92 3.79
N GLY A 145 -1.69 -5.65 3.13
CA GLY A 145 -2.07 -6.71 2.21
C GLY A 145 -2.92 -7.79 2.89
N ALA A 146 -2.60 -8.17 4.12
CA ALA A 146 -3.37 -9.14 4.89
C ALA A 146 -4.75 -8.60 5.29
N ILE A 147 -4.86 -7.35 5.73
CA ILE A 147 -6.14 -6.71 6.09
C ILE A 147 -7.04 -6.66 4.85
N LEU A 148 -6.55 -6.07 3.75
CA LEU A 148 -7.31 -5.94 2.51
C LEU A 148 -7.67 -7.31 1.92
N GLY A 149 -6.76 -8.29 1.99
CA GLY A 149 -7.03 -9.66 1.56
C GLY A 149 -8.11 -10.33 2.41
N ARG A 150 -8.12 -10.12 3.73
CA ARG A 150 -9.17 -10.65 4.62
C ARG A 150 -10.53 -10.05 4.29
N GLU A 151 -10.59 -8.74 4.06
CA GLU A 151 -11.84 -8.07 3.68
C GLU A 151 -12.40 -8.61 2.35
N ILE A 152 -11.54 -8.79 1.33
CA ILE A 152 -11.95 -9.40 0.06
C ILE A 152 -12.47 -10.83 0.31
N ARG A 153 -11.75 -11.63 1.10
CA ARG A 153 -12.17 -13.01 1.41
C ARG A 153 -13.50 -13.07 2.14
N GLN A 154 -13.74 -12.20 3.12
CA GLN A 154 -15.01 -12.12 3.84
C GLN A 154 -16.14 -11.75 2.88
N ALA A 155 -15.95 -10.71 2.07
CA ALA A 155 -16.96 -10.28 1.11
C ALA A 155 -17.23 -11.32 0.01
N LEU A 156 -16.24 -12.17 -0.34
CA LEU A 156 -16.44 -13.32 -1.23
C LEU A 156 -17.25 -14.45 -0.57
N LYS A 157 -17.10 -14.66 0.75
CA LYS A 157 -17.87 -15.68 1.50
C LYS A 157 -19.31 -15.26 1.74
N GLU A 158 -19.58 -13.97 1.91
CA GLU A 158 -20.94 -13.43 2.07
C GLU A 158 -21.78 -13.55 0.79
N GLN A 159 -21.17 -13.90 -0.35
CA GLN A 159 -21.82 -13.94 -1.67
C GLN A 159 -22.01 -15.36 -2.23
N GLY A 160 -21.38 -16.38 -1.65
CA GLY A 160 -21.45 -17.77 -2.09
C GLY A 160 -22.23 -18.61 -1.10
#